data_AF-A0A098E9N6-F1
#
_entry.id   AF-A0A098E9N6-F1
#
_cell.length_a   1.000
_cell.length_b   1.000
_cell.length_c   1.000
_cell.angle_alpha   90.00
_cell.angle_beta   90.00
_cell.angle_gamma   90.00
#
_symmetry.space_group_name_H-M   'P 1'
#
loop_
_entity.id
_entity.type
_entity.pdbx_description
1 polymer ?
#
loop_
_entity_poly.entity_id
_entity_poly.type
_entity_poly.pdbx_seq_one_letter_code
_entity_poly.pdbx_strand_id
1 'polypeptide(L)' 'MLSQIGISITDPYIAYASVIPAGNVKVSDLEGKINKIFEEELTKEKFENLRKEFVEGKIEVC' A
#
# COMPACT_ATOMS: atom_id res chain seq x y z
N MET A 1 2.20 7.31 0.06
CA MET A 1 1.81 7.13 -1.35
C MET A 1 1.52 8.49 -1.94
N LEU A 2 1.99 8.76 -3.15
CA LEU A 2 1.68 9.99 -3.89
C LEU A 2 1.01 9.62 -5.21
N SER A 3 -0.18 10.14 -5.47
CA SER A 3 -0.92 9.91 -6.71
C SER A 3 -0.55 10.93 -7.79
N GLN A 4 -1.00 10.68 -9.02
CA GLN A 4 -0.92 11.61 -10.12
C GLN A 4 -2.29 11.73 -10.80
N ILE A 5 -2.76 12.96 -11.02
CA ILE A 5 -4.03 13.21 -11.69
C ILE A 5 -3.99 12.61 -13.10
N GLY A 6 -5.04 11.87 -13.47
CA GLY A 6 -5.16 11.19 -14.76
C GLY A 6 -4.49 9.81 -14.83
N ILE A 7 -3.81 9.37 -13.77
CA ILE A 7 -3.23 8.02 -13.65
C ILE A 7 -4.11 7.16 -12.73
N SER A 8 -4.14 5.85 -12.98
CA SER A 8 -4.90 4.91 -12.15
C SER A 8 -4.44 4.97 -10.69
N ILE A 9 -5.37 4.87 -9.75
CA ILE A 9 -5.06 4.83 -8.31
C ILE A 9 -4.26 3.59 -7.89
N THR A 10 -4.29 2.54 -8.73
CA THR A 10 -3.47 1.32 -8.56
C THR A 10 -2.02 1.50 -8.99
N ASP A 11 -1.68 2.63 -9.61
CA ASP A 11 -0.35 2.93 -10.14
C ASP A 11 0.08 4.33 -9.64
N PRO A 12 0.41 4.47 -8.35
CA PRO A 12 0.79 5.76 -7.79
C PRO A 12 2.13 6.23 -8.36
N TYR A 13 2.30 7.55 -8.50
CA TYR A 13 3.56 8.14 -8.90
C TYR A 13 4.72 7.72 -7.98
N ILE A 14 4.45 7.63 -6.67
CA ILE A 14 5.39 7.07 -5.69
C ILE A 14 4.64 6.19 -4.68
N ALA A 15 5.03 4.92 -4.58
CA ALA A 15 4.80 4.05 -3.44
C ALA A 15 6.08 3.99 -2.60
N TYR A 16 6.00 4.39 -1.33
CA TYR A 16 7.15 4.47 -0.44
C TYR A 16 6.80 3.86 0.92
N ALA A 17 7.72 3.04 1.43
CA ALA A 17 7.66 2.49 2.79
C ALA A 17 8.95 2.87 3.52
N SER A 18 8.81 3.42 4.72
CA SER A 18 9.90 3.57 5.67
C SER A 18 9.77 2.45 6.69
N VAL A 19 10.83 1.69 6.92
CA VAL A 19 10.80 0.51 7.78
C VAL A 19 11.90 0.57 8.83
N ILE A 20 11.58 0.11 10.04
CA ILE A 20 12.54 -0.15 11.10
C ILE A 20 12.65 -1.68 11.22
N PRO A 21 13.73 -2.30 10.72
CA PRO A 21 13.86 -3.75 10.78
C PRO A 21 14.01 -4.22 12.24
N ALA A 22 13.37 -5.34 12.56
CA ALA A 22 13.52 -5.97 13.86
C ALA A 22 14.85 -6.74 13.95
N GLY A 23 15.61 -6.51 15.03
CA GLY A 23 16.87 -7.22 15.28
C GLY A 23 17.97 -6.90 14.26
N ASN A 24 18.69 -7.93 13.80
CA ASN A 24 19.84 -7.81 12.89
C ASN A 24 19.47 -7.94 11.39
N VAL A 25 18.20 -7.78 11.03
CA VAL A 25 17.76 -7.85 9.63
C VAL A 25 18.18 -6.58 8.87
N LYS A 26 18.75 -6.72 7.67
CA LYS A 26 19.07 -5.56 6.83
C LYS A 26 17.84 -5.13 6.05
N VAL A 27 17.72 -3.83 5.78
CA VAL A 27 16.65 -3.27 4.95
C VAL A 27 16.65 -3.90 3.55
N SER A 28 17.83 -4.17 2.99
CA SER A 28 17.99 -4.85 1.69
C SER A 28 17.28 -6.21 1.64
N ASP A 29 17.21 -6.92 2.77
CA ASP A 29 16.58 -8.23 2.85
C ASP A 29 15.04 -8.14 2.88
N LEU A 30 14.50 -6.94 3.09
CA LEU A 30 13.08 -6.65 3.16
C LEU A 30 12.52 -6.06 1.86
N GLU A 31 13.36 -5.54 0.96
CA GLU A 31 12.93 -4.87 -0.28
C GLU A 31 11.97 -5.74 -1.10
N GLY A 32 12.31 -7.01 -1.33
CA GLY A 32 11.44 -7.93 -2.07
C GLY A 32 10.09 -8.18 -1.39
N LYS A 33 10.07 -8.19 -0.05
CA LYS A 33 8.82 -8.34 0.72
C LYS A 33 7.96 -7.08 0.63
N ILE A 34 8.59 -5.91 0.73
CA ILE A 34 7.92 -4.61 0.62
C ILE A 34 7.30 -4.46 -0.76
N ASN A 35 8.05 -4.78 -1.82
CA ASN A 35 7.54 -4.73 -3.19
C ASN A 35 6.35 -5.67 -3.39
N LYS A 36 6.44 -6.91 -2.87
CA LYS A 36 5.34 -7.86 -2.93
C LYS A 36 4.08 -7.35 -2.21
N ILE A 37 4.23 -6.69 -1.06
CA ILE A 37 3.11 -6.06 -0.36
C ILE A 37 2.48 -4.97 -1.24
N PHE A 38 3.27 -4.14 -1.91
CA PHE A 38 2.70 -3.15 -2.84
C PHE A 38 1.98 -3.79 -4.02
N GLU A 39 2.51 -4.87 -4.60
CA GLU A 39 1.84 -5.59 -5.69
C GLU A 39 0.50 -6.20 -5.25
N GLU A 40 0.42 -6.73 -4.02
CA GLU A 40 -0.79 -7.35 -3.47
C GLU A 40 -1.84 -6.31 -3.04
N GLU A 41 -1.41 -5.18 -2.49
CA GLU A 41 -2.31 -4.14 -1.95
C GLU A 41 -2.75 -3.11 -3.01
N LEU A 42 -1.95 -2.83 -4.04
CA LEU A 42 -2.27 -1.85 -5.09
C LEU A 42 -3.07 -2.46 -6.24
N THR A 43 -4.05 -3.30 -5.91
CA THR A 43 -4.92 -3.94 -6.91
C THR A 43 -6.29 -3.28 -6.93
N LYS A 44 -6.97 -3.35 -8.08
CA LYS A 44 -8.35 -2.85 -8.21
C LYS A 44 -9.30 -3.50 -7.20
N GLU A 45 -9.14 -4.80 -6.97
CA GLU A 45 -9.97 -5.55 -6.02
C GLU A 45 -9.81 -5.02 -4.59
N LYS A 46 -8.57 -4.74 -4.17
CA LYS A 46 -8.29 -4.16 -2.85
C LYS A 46 -8.94 -2.80 -2.68
N PHE A 47 -8.86 -1.91 -3.66
CA PHE A 47 -9.53 -0.62 -3.58
C PHE A 47 -11.07 -0.72 -3.59
N GLU A 48 -11.65 -1.65 -4.35
CA GLU A 48 -13.10 -1.90 -4.31
C GLU A 48 -13.56 -2.44 -2.95
N ASN A 49 -12.77 -3.33 -2.34
CA ASN A 49 -13.06 -3.84 -0.99
C ASN A 49 -12.88 -2.76 0.07
N LEU A 50 -11.82 -1.95 -0.01
CA LEU A 50 -11.60 -0.79 0.85
C LEU A 50 -12.79 0.18 0.76
N ARG A 51 -13.31 0.44 -0.45
CA ARG A 51 -14.51 1.26 -0.64
C ARG A 51 -15.73 0.69 0.07
N LYS A 52 -15.94 -0.63 0.00
CA LYS A 52 -17.06 -1.30 0.68
C LYS A 52 -16.92 -1.16 2.21
N GLU A 53 -15.75 -1.49 2.75
CA GLU A 53 -15.49 -1.41 4.19
C GLU A 53 -15.63 0.02 4.73
N PHE A 54 -15.20 1.02 3.95
CA PHE A 54 -15.38 2.42 4.27
C PHE A 54 -16.87 2.80 4.37
N VAL A 55 -17.68 2.41 3.38
CA VAL A 55 -19.13 2.66 3.39
C VAL A 55 -19.84 1.93 4.54
N GLU A 56 -19.33 0.75 4.92
CA GLU A 56 -19.83 -0.04 6.06
C GLU A 56 -19.38 0.50 7.43
N GLY A 57 -18.54 1.55 7.47
CA GLY A 57 -18.05 2.15 8.71
C GLY A 57 -17.04 1.26 9.46
N LYS A 58 -16.40 0.31 8.77
CA LYS A 58 -15.37 -0.59 9.35
C LYS A 58 -13.98 0.05 9.41
N ILE A 59 -13.80 1.18 8.72
CA ILE A 59 -12.53 1.89 8.63
C ILE A 59 -12.67 3.22 9.34
N GLU A 60 -11.81 3.44 10.33
CA GLU A 60 -11.66 4.72 11.02
C GLU A 60 -10.94 5.73 10.10
N VAL A 61 -11.48 6.94 9.98
CA VAL A 61 -10.90 8.01 9.15
C VAL A 61 -10.63 9.31 9.90
N CYS A 62 -11.02 9.39 11.17
CA CYS A 62 -10.81 10.53 12.06
C CYS A 62 -11.24 10.22 13.49
#